data_AF-A0A1E5L0J8-F1
#
_entry.id   AF-A0A1E5L0J8-F1
#
_cell.length_a   1.000
_cell.length_b   1.000
_cell.length_c   1.000
_cell.angle_alpha   90.00
_cell.angle_beta   90.00
_cell.angle_gamma   90.00
#
_symmetry.space_group_name_H-M   'P 1'
#
loop_
_entity.id
_entity.type
_entity.pdbx_description
1 polymer ?
#
loop_
_entity_poly.entity_id
_entity_poly.type
_entity_poly.pdbx_seq_one_letter_code
_entity_poly.pdbx_strand_id
1 'polypeptide(L)' 'MARESYDQWKVPKSQFNQSMTYYVKCDCGDLAKLTFYSGPFECPTCHKKYIQRRGQYVEMK' A
#
# COMPACT_ATOMS: atom_id res chain seq x y z
N MET A 1 11.53 -3.67 7.38
CA MET A 1 11.11 -2.25 7.47
C MET A 1 9.63 -2.17 7.14
N ALA A 2 8.83 -1.46 7.94
CA ALA A 2 7.42 -1.26 7.62
C ALA A 2 7.31 -0.38 6.38
N ARG A 3 6.56 -0.83 5.38
CA ARG A 3 6.37 -0.12 4.11
C ARG A 3 5.49 1.10 4.34
N GLU A 4 5.87 2.24 3.75
CA GLU A 4 5.05 3.44 3.80
C GLU A 4 3.71 3.19 3.09
N SER A 5 2.63 3.65 3.72
CA SER A 5 1.26 3.51 3.26
C SER A 5 0.57 4.87 3.29
N TYR A 6 -0.40 5.04 2.40
CA TYR A 6 -1.09 6.30 2.17
C TYR A 6 -2.60 6.08 2.00
N ASP A 7 -3.40 7.07 2.36
CA ASP A 7 -4.86 7.04 2.12
C ASP A 7 -5.22 7.49 0.69
N GLN A 8 -6.51 7.58 0.38
CA GLN A 8 -7.03 7.95 -0.95
C GLN A 8 -6.50 9.30 -1.49
N TRP A 9 -6.13 10.22 -0.60
CA TRP A 9 -5.56 11.54 -0.90
C TRP A 9 -4.02 11.53 -0.98
N LYS A 10 -3.40 10.34 -0.95
CA LYS A 10 -1.93 10.16 -0.93
C LYS A 10 -1.24 10.78 0.29
N VAL A 11 -1.98 11.01 1.38
CA VAL A 11 -1.37 11.47 2.63
C VAL A 11 -0.82 10.26 3.38
N PRO A 12 0.43 10.32 3.88
CA PRO A 12 1.03 9.21 4.59
C PRO A 12 0.25 8.86 5.86
N LYS A 13 0.17 7.56 6.13
CA LYS A 13 -0.39 7.01 7.36
C LYS A 13 0.49 7.40 8.54
N SER A 14 -0.13 7.95 9.56
CA SER A 14 0.54 8.41 10.78
C SER A 14 -0.39 8.20 11.98
N GLN A 15 0.08 8.52 13.18
CA GLN A 15 -0.74 8.44 14.39
C GLN A 15 -2.04 9.26 14.30
N PHE A 16 -2.00 10.36 13.54
CA PHE A 16 -3.12 11.26 13.31
C PHE A 16 -3.97 10.84 12.10
N ASN A 17 -3.36 10.24 11.07
CA ASN A 17 -4.08 9.77 9.88
C ASN A 17 -4.38 8.26 9.96
N GLN A 18 -5.51 7.94 10.58
CA GLN A 18 -5.96 6.56 10.76
C GLN A 18 -6.89 6.05 9.64
N SER A 19 -7.07 6.83 8.56
CA SER A 19 -7.88 6.48 7.38
C SER A 19 -7.47 5.16 6.72
N MET A 20 -8.39 4.53 5.98
CA MET A 20 -8.10 3.31 5.24
C MET A 20 -6.93 3.51 4.26
N THR A 21 -6.04 2.54 4.17
CA THR A 21 -4.92 2.57 3.22
C THR A 21 -5.41 2.28 1.82
N TYR A 22 -5.17 3.20 0.89
CA TYR A 22 -5.46 3.04 -0.54
C TYR A 22 -4.20 2.86 -1.38
N TYR A 23 -3.06 3.36 -0.93
CA TYR A 23 -1.79 3.23 -1.64
C TYR A 23 -0.67 2.74 -0.73
N VAL A 24 0.28 2.00 -1.30
CA VAL A 24 1.48 1.56 -0.61
C VAL A 24 2.71 1.83 -1.47
N LYS A 25 3.83 2.18 -0.84
CA LYS A 25 5.07 2.49 -1.55
C LYS A 25 5.66 1.23 -2.19
N CYS A 26 5.84 1.25 -3.50
CA CYS A 26 6.48 0.17 -4.25
C CYS A 26 8.00 0.35 -4.27
N ASP A 27 8.77 -0.74 -4.46
CA ASP A 27 10.24 -0.65 -4.63
C ASP A 27 10.65 0.12 -5.89
N CYS A 28 9.78 0.17 -6.90
CA CYS A 28 10.07 0.88 -8.15
C CYS A 28 9.94 2.41 -8.02
N GLY A 29 9.55 2.92 -6.85
CA GLY A 29 9.33 4.36 -6.60
C GLY A 29 7.88 4.81 -6.79
N ASP A 30 7.04 4.01 -7.46
CA ASP A 30 5.61 4.28 -7.62
C ASP A 30 4.75 3.84 -6.42
N LEU A 31 3.47 4.22 -6.46
CA LEU A 31 2.47 3.84 -5.49
C LEU A 31 1.62 2.67 -6.01
N ALA A 32 1.64 1.54 -5.31
CA ALA A 32 0.73 0.45 -5.57
C ALA A 32 -0.66 0.75 -5.02
N LYS A 33 -1.69 0.62 -5.84
CA LYS A 33 -3.09 0.98 -5.55
C LYS A 33 -3.86 -0.25 -5.08
N LEU A 34 -4.72 -0.07 -4.08
CA LEU A 34 -5.65 -1.10 -3.62
C LEU A 34 -6.60 -1.50 -4.75
N THR A 35 -6.64 -2.80 -5.08
CA THR A 35 -7.48 -3.33 -6.18
C THR A 35 -8.95 -3.52 -5.77
N PHE A 36 -9.20 -3.95 -4.54
CA PHE A 36 -10.54 -4.17 -3.98
C PHE A 36 -10.59 -3.82 -2.49
N TYR A 37 -11.78 -3.57 -1.93
CA TYR A 37 -11.96 -3.33 -0.49
C TYR A 37 -11.52 -4.60 0.27
N SER A 38 -10.30 -4.61 0.83
CA SER A 38 -9.57 -5.77 1.41
C SER A 38 -8.78 -6.68 0.44
N GLY A 39 -8.59 -6.28 -0.82
CA GLY A 39 -7.76 -6.99 -1.79
C GLY A 39 -6.26 -6.67 -1.71
N PRO A 40 -5.43 -7.23 -2.61
CA PRO A 40 -4.04 -6.85 -2.74
C PRO A 40 -3.90 -5.42 -3.32
N PHE A 41 -2.77 -4.79 -3.03
CA PHE A 41 -2.34 -3.56 -3.68
C PHE A 41 -1.49 -3.92 -4.89
N GLU A 42 -1.80 -3.36 -6.04
CA GLU A 42 -1.08 -3.63 -7.27
C GLU A 42 -0.36 -2.37 -7.76
N CYS A 43 0.93 -2.51 -8.07
CA CYS A 43 1.69 -1.43 -8.70
C CYS A 43 1.40 -1.40 -10.20
N PRO A 44 0.96 -0.26 -10.77
CA PRO A 44 0.71 -0.17 -12.21
C PRO A 44 1.99 -0.26 -13.06
N THR A 45 3.16 0.08 -12.50
CA THR A 45 4.43 0.14 -13.26
C THR A 45 5.13 -1.21 -13.32
N CYS A 46 5.24 -1.91 -12.19
CA CYS A 46 5.97 -3.17 -12.10
C CYS A 46 5.06 -4.39 -11.87
N HIS A 47 3.74 -4.18 -11.82
CA HIS A 47 2.73 -5.22 -11.57
C HIS A 47 2.92 -6.04 -10.29
N LYS A 48 3.80 -5.59 -9.40
CA LYS A 48 4.00 -6.20 -8.08
C LYS A 48 2.74 -6.06 -7.25
N LYS A 49 2.42 -7.14 -6.55
CA LYS A 49 1.28 -7.21 -5.65
C LYS A 49 1.76 -7.18 -4.21
N TYR A 50 1.05 -6.46 -3.36
CA TYR A 50 1.33 -6.36 -1.94
C TYR A 50 0.08 -6.70 -1.15
N ILE A 51 0.24 -7.42 -0.05
CA ILE A 51 -0.85 -7.78 0.86
C ILE A 51 -0.53 -7.32 2.27
N GLN A 52 -1.58 -6.96 3.02
CA GLN A 52 -1.41 -6.65 4.43
C GLN A 52 -1.30 -7.95 5.23
N ARG A 53 -0.15 -8.19 5.87
CA ARG A 53 0.06 -9.28 6.84
C ARG A 53 0.56 -8.69 8.16
N ARG A 54 -0.17 -8.95 9.25
CA ARG A 54 0.18 -8.50 10.61
C ARG A 54 0.49 -6.99 10.69
N GLY A 55 -0.31 -6.17 10.00
CA GLY A 55 -0.14 -4.70 9.97
C GLY A 55 1.00 -4.21 9.06
N GLN A 56 1.70 -5.08 8.34
CA GLN A 56 2.74 -4.72 7.39
C GLN A 56 2.32 -5.06 5.96
N TYR A 57 2.81 -4.30 4.98
CA TYR A 57 2.59 -4.58 3.57
C TYR A 57 3.76 -5.40 3.02
N VAL A 58 3.49 -6.66 2.70
CA VAL A 58 4.48 -7.60 2.18
C VAL A 58 4.22 -7.86 0.70
N GLU A 59 5.30 -7.99 -0.08
CA GLU A 59 5.20 -8.39 -1.48
C GLU A 59 4.67 -9.82 -1.56
N MET A 60 3.69 -10.02 -2.43
CA MET A 60 3.12 -11.31 -2.78
C MET A 60 3.89 -11.82 -4.00
N LYS A 61 4.77 -12.81 -3.77
CA LYS A 61 5.43 -13.57 -4.84
C LYS A 61 4.48 -14.56 -5.49
#